data_AF-A0A939CS31-F1
#
_entry.id   AF-A0A939CS31-F1
#
_cell.length_a   1.000
_cell.length_b   1.000
_cell.length_c   1.000
_cell.angle_alpha   90.00
_cell.angle_beta   90.00
_cell.angle_gamma   90.00
#
_symmetry.space_group_name_H-M   'P 1'
#
loop_
_entity.id
_entity.type
_entity.pdbx_description
1 polymer ?
#
loop_
_entity_poly.entity_id
_entity_poly.type
_entity_poly.pdbx_seq_one_letter_code
_entity_poly.pdbx_strand_id
1 'polypeptide(L)'
;MLYEKEQLLLDKQKELIEFRQLVAQTIASQKRIEKQYHEAQKEVKEWQDDVDKAQQEGDIMLVSQALNRQEYYAKAALDLKAYLDEQTVQVETQKRQLIKFESEIIKLEIELEIEEEIRTIQKLRKKSKSSQVGKEEFRQIVAEAIASQKRIEEKYNEAQEDAKKWQRNAQLSFQKGDEALACQALHRKKFYDESVIKLKSNLDEITSLAELLKQVLMERESNL
;
A
#
# COMPACT_ATOMS: atom_id res chain seq x y z
N MET A 1 -21.32 -14.80 6.27
CA MET A 1 -20.76 -14.36 4.98
C MET A 1 -20.38 -12.87 5.00
N LEU A 2 -21.30 -11.89 4.81
CA LEU A 2 -20.89 -10.47 4.78
C LEU A 2 -20.28 -9.99 6.12
N TYR A 3 -20.95 -10.27 7.23
CA TYR A 3 -20.46 -9.96 8.57
C TYR A 3 -19.10 -10.61 8.90
N GLU A 4 -18.88 -11.84 8.47
CA GLU A 4 -17.59 -12.53 8.69
C GLU A 4 -16.46 -11.86 7.90
N LYS A 5 -16.75 -11.35 6.70
CA LYS A 5 -15.78 -10.59 5.91
C LYS A 5 -15.50 -9.21 6.52
N GLU A 6 -16.51 -8.52 7.04
CA GLU A 6 -16.34 -7.26 7.79
C GLU A 6 -15.44 -7.46 9.01
N GLN A 7 -15.66 -8.53 9.78
CA GLN A 7 -14.81 -8.86 10.93
C GLN A 7 -13.38 -9.21 10.48
N LEU A 8 -13.23 -10.02 9.43
CA LEU A 8 -11.92 -10.35 8.87
C LEU A 8 -11.17 -9.09 8.39
N LEU A 9 -11.86 -8.15 7.74
CA LEU A 9 -11.28 -6.88 7.32
C LEU A 9 -10.79 -6.09 8.53
N LEU A 10 -11.62 -5.96 9.57
CA LEU A 10 -11.26 -5.26 10.80
C LEU A 10 -10.02 -5.87 11.46
N ASP A 11 -9.93 -7.19 11.54
CA ASP A 11 -8.78 -7.88 12.13
C ASP A 11 -7.52 -7.69 11.29
N LYS A 12 -7.61 -7.81 9.97
CA LYS A 12 -6.50 -7.51 9.07
C LYS A 12 -6.05 -6.05 9.16
N GLN A 13 -6.97 -5.10 9.31
CA GLN A 13 -6.62 -3.69 9.49
C GLN A 13 -5.86 -3.44 10.80
N LYS A 14 -6.21 -4.14 11.89
CA LYS A 14 -5.43 -4.08 13.15
C LYS A 14 -4.03 -4.66 12.95
N GLU A 15 -3.94 -5.85 12.35
CA GLU A 15 -2.66 -6.49 12.01
C GLU A 15 -1.79 -5.60 11.11
N LEU A 16 -2.39 -4.84 10.19
CA LEU A 16 -1.65 -3.90 9.32
C LEU A 16 -0.97 -2.81 10.13
N ILE A 17 -1.63 -2.28 11.15
CA ILE A 17 -1.07 -1.23 12.00
C ILE A 17 0.14 -1.78 12.75
N GLU A 18 0.00 -2.96 13.37
CA GLU A 18 1.09 -3.64 14.08
C GLU A 18 2.25 -3.95 13.13
N PHE A 19 1.95 -4.45 11.93
CA PHE A 19 2.97 -4.76 10.95
C PHE A 19 3.71 -3.51 10.48
N ARG A 20 3.01 -2.41 10.19
CA ARG A 20 3.63 -1.12 9.83
C ARG A 20 4.56 -0.62 10.94
N GLN A 21 4.15 -0.75 12.20
CA GLN A 21 4.98 -0.37 13.34
C GLN A 21 6.25 -1.22 13.43
N LEU A 22 6.13 -2.55 13.26
CA LEU A 22 7.26 -3.45 13.27
C LEU A 22 8.25 -3.12 12.15
N VAL A 23 7.76 -2.93 10.91
CA VAL A 23 8.62 -2.54 9.77
C VAL A 23 9.30 -1.19 10.04
N ALA A 24 8.60 -0.22 10.60
CA ALA A 24 9.18 1.07 10.96
C ALA A 24 10.29 0.94 12.02
N GLN A 25 10.10 0.09 13.02
CA GLN A 25 11.11 -0.21 14.04
C GLN A 25 12.34 -0.89 13.43
N THR A 26 12.16 -1.87 12.54
CA THR A 26 13.29 -2.52 11.85
C THR A 26 14.05 -1.54 10.97
N ILE A 27 13.37 -0.67 10.22
CA ILE A 27 14.01 0.40 9.43
C ILE A 27 14.78 1.37 10.34
N ALA A 28 14.20 1.75 11.49
CA ALA A 28 14.86 2.64 12.43
C ALA A 28 16.13 2.01 13.02
N SER A 29 16.08 0.71 13.33
CA SER A 29 17.25 -0.08 13.75
C SER A 29 18.32 -0.10 12.66
N GLN A 30 17.96 -0.45 11.41
CA GLN A 30 18.85 -0.45 10.25
C GLN A 30 19.57 0.90 10.10
N LYS A 31 18.83 2.02 10.16
CA LYS A 31 19.41 3.38 10.05
C LYS A 31 20.38 3.72 11.18
N ARG A 32 20.16 3.20 12.39
CA ARG A 32 21.09 3.42 13.51
C ARG A 32 22.41 2.69 13.27
N ILE A 33 22.34 1.45 12.80
CA ILE A 33 23.53 0.64 12.47
C ILE A 33 24.29 1.27 11.31
N GLU A 34 23.57 1.72 10.27
CA GLU A 34 24.14 2.44 9.13
C GLU A 34 24.92 3.68 9.58
N LYS A 35 24.35 4.48 10.50
CA LYS A 35 25.05 5.63 11.09
C LYS A 35 26.32 5.22 11.84
N GLN A 36 26.23 4.19 12.70
CA GLN A 36 27.38 3.69 13.46
C GLN A 36 28.48 3.14 12.54
N TYR A 37 28.11 2.46 11.46
CA TYR A 37 29.04 1.98 10.45
C TYR A 37 29.79 3.14 9.79
N HIS A 38 29.07 4.18 9.35
CA HIS A 38 29.69 5.37 8.76
C HIS A 38 30.58 6.14 9.75
N GLU A 39 30.20 6.19 11.02
CA GLU A 39 31.04 6.77 12.08
C GLU A 39 32.33 5.95 12.26
N ALA A 40 32.25 4.62 12.36
CA ALA A 40 33.44 3.76 12.45
C ALA A 40 34.35 3.91 11.21
N GLN A 41 33.78 4.00 10.00
CA GLN A 41 34.55 4.25 8.79
C GLN A 41 35.25 5.61 8.78
N LYS A 42 34.63 6.64 9.38
CA LYS A 42 35.22 7.97 9.53
C LYS A 42 36.42 7.92 10.48
N GLU A 43 36.26 7.25 11.63
CA GLU A 43 37.35 7.04 12.58
C GLU A 43 38.52 6.28 11.94
N VAL A 44 38.27 5.23 11.15
CA VAL A 44 39.34 4.51 10.43
C VAL A 44 40.16 5.44 9.53
N LYS A 45 39.51 6.38 8.84
CA LYS A 45 40.21 7.36 7.99
C LYS A 45 41.01 8.35 8.81
N GLU A 46 40.44 8.87 9.89
CA GLU A 46 41.13 9.81 10.78
C GLU A 46 42.38 9.18 11.41
N TRP A 47 42.28 7.94 11.88
CA TRP A 47 43.45 7.22 12.41
C TRP A 47 44.47 6.89 11.32
N GLN A 48 44.06 6.63 10.08
CA GLN A 48 44.99 6.47 8.95
C GLN A 48 45.78 7.77 8.69
N ASP A 49 45.10 8.92 8.68
CA ASP A 49 45.76 10.22 8.48
C ASP A 49 46.78 10.49 9.60
N ASP A 50 46.47 10.10 10.83
CA ASP A 50 47.39 10.25 11.97
C ASP A 50 48.57 9.28 11.92
N VAL A 51 48.36 8.05 11.40
CA VAL A 51 49.46 7.13 11.09
C VAL A 51 50.40 7.76 10.05
N ASP A 52 49.86 8.32 8.98
CA ASP A 52 50.65 8.91 7.90
C ASP A 52 51.47 10.12 8.39
N LYS A 53 50.89 10.97 9.24
CA LYS A 53 51.61 12.09 9.88
C LYS A 53 52.73 11.60 10.81
N ALA A 54 52.44 10.66 11.69
CA ALA A 54 53.42 10.11 12.62
C ALA A 54 54.57 9.41 11.89
N GLN A 55 54.31 8.78 10.74
CA GLN A 55 55.34 8.22 9.87
C GLN A 55 56.25 9.28 9.27
N GLN A 56 55.69 10.42 8.83
CA GLN A 56 56.47 11.55 8.30
C GLN A 56 57.37 12.18 9.38
N GLU A 57 56.87 12.24 10.62
CA GLU A 57 57.62 12.74 11.77
C GLU A 57 58.66 11.73 12.31
N GLY A 58 58.54 10.45 11.92
CA GLY A 58 59.44 9.38 12.34
C GLY A 58 59.16 8.85 13.75
N ASP A 59 58.01 9.16 14.35
CA ASP A 59 57.65 8.69 15.68
C ASP A 59 56.99 7.29 15.63
N ILE A 60 57.83 6.27 15.79
CA ILE A 60 57.44 4.85 15.73
C ILE A 60 56.41 4.49 16.82
N MET A 61 56.46 5.14 17.98
CA MET A 61 55.54 4.84 19.08
C MET A 61 54.14 5.36 18.77
N LEU A 62 54.03 6.60 18.25
CA LEU A 62 52.76 7.17 17.81
C LEU A 62 52.16 6.38 16.64
N VAL A 63 52.98 5.96 15.66
CA VAL A 63 52.53 5.09 14.56
C VAL A 63 51.91 3.81 15.09
N SER A 64 52.58 3.13 16.02
CA SER A 64 52.08 1.86 16.58
C SER A 64 50.77 2.03 17.34
N GLN A 65 50.63 3.11 18.12
CA GLN A 65 49.41 3.41 18.86
C GLN A 65 48.24 3.77 17.93
N ALA A 66 48.49 4.59 16.91
CA ALA A 66 47.47 4.99 15.92
C ALA A 66 47.01 3.79 15.08
N LEU A 67 47.93 2.93 14.65
CA LEU A 67 47.61 1.68 13.95
C LEU A 67 46.71 0.76 14.77
N ASN A 68 46.98 0.60 16.07
CA ASN A 68 46.15 -0.24 16.93
C ASN A 68 44.70 0.27 17.04
N ARG A 69 44.53 1.60 17.13
CA ARG A 69 43.19 2.22 17.13
C ARG A 69 42.50 2.08 15.78
N GLN A 70 43.24 2.30 14.69
CA GLN A 70 42.72 2.11 13.34
C GLN A 70 42.22 0.68 13.14
N GLU A 71 42.99 -0.33 13.55
CA GLU A 71 42.62 -1.74 13.45
C GLU A 71 41.35 -2.05 14.27
N TYR A 72 41.23 -1.48 15.48
CA TYR A 72 40.03 -1.61 16.30
C TYR A 72 38.78 -1.07 15.57
N TYR A 73 38.83 0.15 15.04
CA TYR A 73 37.70 0.73 14.31
C TYR A 73 37.43 0.04 12.97
N ALA A 74 38.46 -0.48 12.30
CA ALA A 74 38.31 -1.24 11.06
C ALA A 74 37.57 -2.55 11.30
N LYS A 75 37.90 -3.26 12.37
CA LYS A 75 37.18 -4.46 12.80
C LYS A 75 35.72 -4.13 13.15
N ALA A 76 35.49 -3.07 13.92
CA ALA A 76 34.12 -2.63 14.25
C ALA A 76 33.31 -2.28 13.00
N ALA A 77 33.90 -1.60 12.02
CA ALA A 77 33.24 -1.27 10.75
C ALA A 77 32.90 -2.54 9.94
N LEU A 78 33.76 -3.55 9.92
CA LEU A 78 33.49 -4.84 9.27
C LEU A 78 32.31 -5.56 9.92
N ASP A 79 32.29 -5.65 11.25
CA ASP A 79 31.20 -6.30 12.00
C ASP A 79 29.86 -5.55 11.79
N LEU A 80 29.88 -4.21 11.85
CA LEU A 80 28.70 -3.38 11.59
C LEU A 80 28.21 -3.50 10.14
N LYS A 81 29.11 -3.65 9.16
CA LYS A 81 28.75 -3.85 7.75
C LYS A 81 28.03 -5.18 7.54
N ALA A 82 28.56 -6.26 8.13
CA ALA A 82 27.94 -7.57 8.04
C ALA A 82 26.50 -7.55 8.61
N TYR A 83 26.32 -6.91 9.77
CA TYR A 83 25.01 -6.76 10.37
C TYR A 83 24.08 -5.82 9.58
N LEU A 84 24.60 -4.75 9.00
CA LEU A 84 23.83 -3.85 8.13
C LEU A 84 23.33 -4.57 6.88
N ASP A 85 24.15 -5.43 6.27
CA ASP A 85 23.76 -6.19 5.07
C ASP A 85 22.65 -7.19 5.38
N GLU A 86 22.74 -7.90 6.50
CA GLU A 86 21.68 -8.80 6.98
C GLU A 86 20.37 -8.03 7.24
N GLN A 87 20.45 -6.91 7.98
CA GLN A 87 19.29 -6.07 8.26
C GLN A 87 18.67 -5.47 7.00
N THR A 88 19.48 -5.17 5.98
CA THR A 88 18.99 -4.66 4.69
C THR A 88 18.10 -5.68 3.99
N VAL A 89 18.53 -6.95 3.93
CA VAL A 89 17.73 -8.04 3.35
C VAL A 89 16.44 -8.26 4.16
N GLN A 90 16.49 -8.16 5.48
CA GLN A 90 15.33 -8.28 6.36
C GLN A 90 14.31 -7.16 6.08
N VAL A 91 14.75 -5.90 6.05
CA VAL A 91 13.91 -4.73 5.78
C VAL A 91 13.24 -4.82 4.42
N GLU A 92 13.98 -5.20 3.37
CA GLU A 92 13.42 -5.37 2.03
C GLU A 92 12.36 -6.46 1.98
N THR A 93 12.60 -7.57 2.67
CA THR A 93 11.64 -8.69 2.76
C THR A 93 10.36 -8.26 3.47
N GLN A 94 10.48 -7.58 4.61
CA GLN A 94 9.35 -7.04 5.36
C GLN A 94 8.57 -6.01 4.54
N LYS A 95 9.24 -5.09 3.83
CA LYS A 95 8.58 -4.13 2.93
C LYS A 95 7.77 -4.82 1.83
N ARG A 96 8.31 -5.87 1.21
CA ARG A 96 7.59 -6.66 0.19
C ARG A 96 6.37 -7.37 0.78
N GLN A 97 6.51 -7.94 1.97
CA GLN A 97 5.39 -8.57 2.69
C GLN A 97 4.32 -7.54 3.05
N LEU A 98 4.70 -6.36 3.53
CA LEU A 98 3.79 -5.27 3.85
C LEU A 98 2.98 -4.83 2.63
N ILE A 99 3.62 -4.69 1.47
CA ILE A 99 2.92 -4.36 0.21
C ILE A 99 1.85 -5.40 -0.12
N LYS A 100 2.19 -6.68 -0.03
CA LYS A 100 1.23 -7.76 -0.30
C LYS A 100 0.04 -7.69 0.67
N PHE A 101 0.32 -7.50 1.96
CA PHE A 101 -0.69 -7.42 3.01
C PHE A 101 -1.62 -6.21 2.83
N GLU A 102 -1.06 -5.03 2.53
CA GLU A 102 -1.83 -3.83 2.18
C GLU A 102 -2.73 -4.07 0.97
N SER A 103 -2.22 -4.78 -0.04
CA SER A 103 -2.96 -5.08 -1.26
C SER A 103 -4.10 -6.08 -1.02
N GLU A 104 -3.91 -7.06 -0.14
CA GLU A 104 -4.99 -7.96 0.30
C GLU A 104 -6.11 -7.20 1.01
N ILE A 105 -5.76 -6.23 1.86
CA ILE A 105 -6.75 -5.39 2.57
C ILE A 105 -7.54 -4.56 1.57
N ILE A 106 -6.87 -3.85 0.65
CA ILE A 106 -7.55 -3.03 -0.38
C ILE A 106 -8.50 -3.90 -1.21
N LYS A 107 -8.06 -5.10 -1.58
CA LYS A 107 -8.91 -6.04 -2.32
C LYS A 107 -10.16 -6.43 -1.52
N LEU A 108 -10.01 -6.75 -0.23
CA LEU A 108 -11.12 -7.10 0.64
C LEU A 108 -12.09 -5.93 0.86
N GLU A 109 -11.57 -4.72 1.04
CA GLU A 109 -12.38 -3.49 1.17
C GLU A 109 -13.27 -3.29 -0.06
N ILE A 110 -12.67 -3.39 -1.26
CA ILE A 110 -13.40 -3.21 -2.52
C ILE A 110 -14.40 -4.35 -2.75
N GLU A 111 -14.04 -5.59 -2.44
CA GLU A 111 -14.94 -6.73 -2.57
C GLU A 111 -16.16 -6.63 -1.63
N LEU A 112 -15.96 -6.14 -0.40
CA LEU A 112 -17.04 -5.90 0.55
C LEU A 112 -18.01 -4.83 0.05
N GLU A 113 -17.49 -3.68 -0.38
CA GLU A 113 -18.30 -2.57 -0.89
C GLU A 113 -19.14 -3.00 -2.10
N ILE A 114 -18.54 -3.73 -3.05
CA ILE A 114 -19.25 -4.29 -4.21
C ILE A 114 -20.36 -5.22 -3.74
N GLU A 115 -20.08 -6.13 -2.81
CA GLU A 115 -21.07 -7.10 -2.31
C GLU A 115 -22.25 -6.42 -1.59
N GLU A 116 -21.98 -5.34 -0.85
CA GLU A 116 -23.01 -4.53 -0.20
C GLU A 116 -23.95 -3.88 -1.22
N GLU A 117 -23.40 -3.26 -2.26
CA GLU A 117 -24.20 -2.56 -3.27
C GLU A 117 -24.98 -3.53 -4.17
N ILE A 118 -24.38 -4.66 -4.56
CA ILE A 118 -25.09 -5.74 -5.26
C ILE A 118 -26.25 -6.24 -4.41
N ARG A 119 -26.04 -6.46 -3.10
CA ARG A 119 -27.09 -6.92 -2.19
C ARG A 119 -28.22 -5.89 -2.08
N THR A 120 -27.90 -4.61 -2.06
CA THR A 120 -28.88 -3.52 -2.07
C THR A 120 -29.72 -3.55 -3.34
N ILE A 121 -29.09 -3.58 -4.52
CA ILE A 121 -29.78 -3.65 -5.81
C ILE A 121 -30.65 -4.91 -5.94
N GLN A 122 -30.17 -6.07 -5.48
CA GLN A 122 -30.96 -7.30 -5.47
C GLN A 122 -32.20 -7.20 -4.58
N LYS A 123 -32.10 -6.57 -3.41
CA LYS A 123 -33.26 -6.32 -2.53
C LYS A 123 -34.27 -5.39 -3.20
N LEU A 124 -33.79 -4.29 -3.79
CA LEU A 124 -34.63 -3.34 -4.53
C LEU A 124 -35.37 -4.01 -5.69
N ARG A 125 -34.69 -4.84 -6.47
CA ARG A 125 -35.27 -5.61 -7.58
C ARG A 125 -36.33 -6.61 -7.10
N LYS A 126 -36.14 -7.24 -5.95
CA LYS A 126 -37.17 -8.12 -5.36
C LYS A 126 -38.38 -7.30 -4.93
N LYS A 127 -38.15 -6.15 -4.28
CA LYS A 127 -39.22 -5.24 -3.86
C LYS A 127 -40.03 -4.75 -5.05
N SER A 128 -39.39 -4.28 -6.13
CA SER A 128 -40.06 -3.71 -7.32
C SER A 128 -41.00 -4.68 -8.05
N LYS A 129 -40.76 -5.99 -7.94
CA LYS A 129 -41.60 -7.04 -8.52
C LYS A 129 -42.85 -7.38 -7.70
N SER A 130 -42.97 -6.88 -6.47
CA SER A 130 -44.15 -7.17 -5.65
C SER A 130 -45.36 -6.41 -6.18
N SER A 131 -46.53 -7.06 -6.21
CA SER A 131 -47.78 -6.46 -6.70
C SER A 131 -48.30 -5.32 -5.83
N GLN A 132 -47.70 -5.09 -4.66
CA GLN A 132 -48.11 -4.06 -3.70
C GLN A 132 -47.30 -2.77 -3.80
N VAL A 133 -46.28 -2.69 -4.68
CA VAL A 133 -45.46 -1.46 -4.79
C VAL A 133 -46.27 -0.33 -5.42
N GLY A 134 -46.67 0.61 -4.56
CA GLY A 134 -47.27 1.86 -4.98
C GLY A 134 -46.29 2.77 -5.73
N LYS A 135 -46.81 3.79 -6.42
CA LYS A 135 -46.01 4.72 -7.24
C LYS A 135 -44.89 5.40 -6.46
N GLU A 136 -45.19 5.90 -5.25
CA GLU A 136 -44.21 6.59 -4.41
C GLU A 136 -43.10 5.65 -3.94
N GLU A 137 -43.45 4.43 -3.55
CA GLU A 137 -42.46 3.41 -3.20
C GLU A 137 -41.59 3.01 -4.40
N PHE A 138 -42.15 2.98 -5.62
CA PHE A 138 -41.37 2.72 -6.83
C PHE A 138 -40.37 3.84 -7.12
N ARG A 139 -40.75 5.11 -6.90
CA ARG A 139 -39.83 6.25 -6.98
C ARG A 139 -38.68 6.13 -5.99
N GLN A 140 -38.97 5.72 -4.75
CA GLN A 140 -37.93 5.46 -3.75
C GLN A 140 -36.99 4.32 -4.16
N ILE A 141 -37.53 3.25 -4.75
CA ILE A 141 -36.72 2.14 -5.27
C ILE A 141 -35.76 2.61 -6.37
N VAL A 142 -36.25 3.40 -7.33
CA VAL A 142 -35.43 3.97 -8.41
C VAL A 142 -34.36 4.90 -7.85
N ALA A 143 -34.72 5.77 -6.89
CA ALA A 143 -33.79 6.69 -6.25
C ALA A 143 -32.65 5.95 -5.53
N GLU A 144 -32.96 4.90 -4.76
CA GLU A 144 -31.94 4.10 -4.07
C GLU A 144 -31.07 3.31 -5.06
N ALA A 145 -31.63 2.80 -6.15
CA ALA A 145 -30.85 2.12 -7.18
C ALA A 145 -29.83 3.06 -7.85
N ILE A 146 -30.23 4.32 -8.11
CA ILE A 146 -29.34 5.36 -8.64
C ILE A 146 -28.28 5.75 -7.59
N ALA A 147 -28.64 5.82 -6.30
CA ALA A 147 -27.68 6.10 -5.24
C ALA A 147 -26.61 5.00 -5.13
N SER A 148 -27.03 3.73 -5.16
CA SER A 148 -26.15 2.56 -5.18
C SER A 148 -25.21 2.57 -6.39
N GLN A 149 -25.74 2.88 -7.58
CA GLN A 149 -24.92 3.05 -8.79
C GLN A 149 -23.83 4.11 -8.59
N LYS A 150 -24.18 5.28 -8.07
CA LYS A 150 -23.23 6.38 -7.86
C LYS A 150 -22.12 6.01 -6.86
N ARG A 151 -22.45 5.29 -5.79
CA ARG A 151 -21.44 4.83 -4.81
C ARG A 151 -20.38 3.92 -5.45
N ILE A 152 -20.80 2.97 -6.29
CA ILE A 152 -19.85 2.13 -7.03
C ILE A 152 -19.08 2.92 -8.10
N GLU A 153 -19.72 3.89 -8.76
CA GLU A 153 -19.05 4.77 -9.73
C GLU A 153 -17.94 5.60 -9.07
N GLU A 154 -18.20 6.16 -7.89
CA GLU A 154 -17.19 6.87 -7.08
C GLU A 154 -16.00 5.96 -6.76
N LYS A 155 -16.25 4.74 -6.30
CA LYS A 155 -15.21 3.76 -5.99
C LYS A 155 -14.37 3.36 -7.21
N TYR A 156 -15.03 3.16 -8.35
CA TYR A 156 -14.36 2.93 -9.62
C TYR A 156 -13.41 4.09 -9.98
N ASN A 157 -13.88 5.33 -9.84
CA ASN A 157 -13.08 6.51 -10.13
C ASN A 157 -11.91 6.67 -9.14
N GLU A 158 -12.14 6.41 -7.85
CA GLU A 158 -11.09 6.39 -6.82
C GLU A 158 -9.98 5.38 -7.17
N ALA A 159 -10.35 4.14 -7.50
CA ALA A 159 -9.41 3.09 -7.86
C ALA A 159 -8.60 3.44 -9.14
N GLN A 160 -9.24 4.10 -10.12
CA GLN A 160 -8.53 4.59 -11.30
C GLN A 160 -7.52 5.69 -10.98
N GLU A 161 -7.90 6.65 -10.15
CA GLU A 161 -6.99 7.73 -9.76
C GLU A 161 -5.82 7.19 -8.94
N ASP A 162 -6.04 6.20 -8.07
CA ASP A 162 -4.96 5.55 -7.33
C ASP A 162 -4.03 4.75 -8.25
N ALA A 163 -4.56 4.02 -9.24
CA ALA A 163 -3.72 3.37 -10.25
C ALA A 163 -2.82 4.39 -11.00
N LYS A 164 -3.38 5.54 -11.39
CA LYS A 164 -2.62 6.62 -12.04
C LYS A 164 -1.58 7.23 -11.10
N LYS A 165 -1.91 7.46 -9.82
CA LYS A 165 -0.95 7.95 -8.81
C LYS A 165 0.22 6.99 -8.68
N TRP A 166 -0.03 5.68 -8.54
CA TRP A 166 1.03 4.68 -8.43
C TRP A 166 1.89 4.57 -9.69
N GLN A 167 1.31 4.76 -10.87
CA GLN A 167 2.07 4.87 -12.11
C GLN A 167 3.02 6.07 -12.10
N ARG A 168 2.55 7.25 -11.69
CA ARG A 168 3.38 8.45 -11.59
C ARG A 168 4.49 8.26 -10.56
N ASN A 169 4.17 7.67 -9.40
CA ASN A 169 5.17 7.35 -8.38
C ASN A 169 6.26 6.42 -8.92
N ALA A 170 5.88 5.37 -9.64
CA ALA A 170 6.84 4.47 -10.27
C ALA A 170 7.76 5.18 -11.26
N GLN A 171 7.21 6.04 -12.12
CA GLN A 171 7.97 6.83 -13.09
C GLN A 171 8.96 7.79 -12.41
N LEU A 172 8.52 8.49 -11.36
CA LEU A 172 9.38 9.40 -10.59
C LEU A 172 10.51 8.67 -9.88
N SER A 173 10.23 7.53 -9.26
CA SER A 173 11.25 6.71 -8.61
C SER A 173 12.27 6.17 -9.62
N PHE A 174 11.80 5.71 -10.78
CA PHE A 174 12.66 5.27 -11.87
C PHE A 174 13.56 6.39 -12.39
N GLN A 175 13.02 7.60 -12.59
CA GLN A 175 13.81 8.78 -12.99
C GLN A 175 14.89 9.17 -11.97
N LYS A 176 14.64 8.90 -10.68
CA LYS A 176 15.61 9.14 -9.59
C LYS A 176 16.63 8.01 -9.42
N GLY A 177 16.55 6.94 -10.22
CA GLY A 177 17.42 5.78 -10.14
C GLY A 177 17.04 4.79 -9.03
N ASP A 178 15.88 4.95 -8.39
CA ASP A 178 15.38 4.02 -7.36
C ASP A 178 14.46 2.98 -8.01
N GLU A 179 15.08 2.00 -8.68
CA GLU A 179 14.39 0.91 -9.36
C GLU A 179 13.56 0.06 -8.38
N ALA A 180 14.06 -0.17 -7.17
CA ALA A 180 13.37 -0.95 -6.16
C ALA A 180 12.05 -0.29 -5.75
N LEU A 181 12.05 1.03 -5.50
CA LEU A 181 10.84 1.78 -5.20
C LEU A 181 9.89 1.85 -6.40
N ALA A 182 10.44 1.96 -7.63
CA ALA A 182 9.64 1.93 -8.84
C ALA A 182 8.89 0.58 -8.99
N CYS A 183 9.56 -0.55 -8.77
CA CYS A 183 8.95 -1.87 -8.78
C CYS A 183 7.85 -2.01 -7.71
N GLN A 184 8.07 -1.49 -6.51
CA GLN A 184 7.07 -1.50 -5.43
C GLN A 184 5.82 -0.69 -5.80
N ALA A 185 6.00 0.47 -6.44
CA ALA A 185 4.90 1.30 -6.90
C ALA A 185 4.11 0.61 -8.04
N LEU A 186 4.79 -0.03 -8.98
CA LEU A 186 4.13 -0.82 -10.04
C LEU A 186 3.35 -2.01 -9.48
N HIS A 187 3.88 -2.65 -8.43
CA HIS A 187 3.17 -3.75 -7.78
C HIS A 187 1.84 -3.26 -7.19
N ARG A 188 1.84 -2.12 -6.50
CA ARG A 188 0.60 -1.50 -5.99
C ARG A 188 -0.37 -1.14 -7.12
N LYS A 189 0.14 -0.51 -8.19
CA LYS A 189 -0.65 -0.17 -9.39
C LYS A 189 -1.41 -1.38 -9.93
N LYS A 190 -0.73 -2.54 -10.05
CA LYS A 190 -1.34 -3.77 -10.58
C LYS A 190 -2.62 -4.16 -9.81
N PHE A 191 -2.61 -4.05 -8.49
CA PHE A 191 -3.79 -4.37 -7.68
C PHE A 191 -4.94 -3.40 -7.91
N TYR A 192 -4.65 -2.09 -8.01
CA TYR A 192 -5.68 -1.13 -8.37
C TYR A 192 -6.23 -1.35 -9.79
N ASP A 193 -5.39 -1.72 -10.75
CA ASP A 193 -5.85 -2.07 -12.11
C ASP A 193 -6.80 -3.28 -12.08
N GLU A 194 -6.48 -4.33 -11.30
CA GLU A 194 -7.36 -5.50 -11.10
C GLU A 194 -8.69 -5.10 -10.44
N SER A 195 -8.65 -4.21 -9.44
CA SER A 195 -9.84 -3.69 -8.78
C SER A 195 -10.72 -2.85 -9.70
N VAL A 196 -10.11 -2.02 -10.56
CA VAL A 196 -10.83 -1.21 -11.57
C VAL A 196 -11.62 -2.12 -12.52
N ILE A 197 -11.05 -3.24 -12.97
CA ILE A 197 -11.75 -4.21 -13.84
C ILE A 197 -12.99 -4.77 -13.13
N LYS A 198 -12.86 -5.18 -11.86
CA LYS A 198 -13.98 -5.69 -11.07
C LYS A 198 -15.06 -4.64 -10.84
N LEU A 199 -14.67 -3.45 -10.39
CA LEU A 199 -15.59 -2.34 -10.15
C LEU A 199 -16.34 -1.96 -11.42
N LYS A 200 -15.65 -1.97 -12.58
CA LYS A 200 -16.27 -1.66 -13.86
C LYS A 200 -17.35 -2.66 -14.25
N SER A 201 -17.05 -3.96 -14.16
CA SER A 201 -18.01 -5.03 -14.44
C SER A 201 -19.28 -4.88 -13.61
N ASN A 202 -19.13 -4.63 -12.31
CA ASN A 202 -20.27 -4.49 -11.39
C ASN A 202 -21.02 -3.17 -11.60
N LEU A 203 -20.31 -2.08 -11.91
CA LEU A 203 -20.92 -0.80 -12.26
C LEU A 203 -21.82 -0.97 -13.49
N ASP A 204 -21.34 -1.62 -14.54
CA ASP A 204 -22.12 -1.82 -15.77
C ASP A 204 -23.40 -2.65 -15.50
N GLU A 205 -23.29 -3.69 -14.67
CA GLU A 205 -24.45 -4.47 -14.21
C GLU A 205 -25.46 -3.60 -13.43
N ILE A 206 -24.99 -2.84 -12.44
CA ILE A 206 -25.85 -1.98 -11.61
C ILE A 206 -26.50 -0.87 -12.44
N THR A 207 -25.76 -0.24 -13.34
CA THR A 207 -26.26 0.79 -14.26
C THR A 207 -27.39 0.23 -15.13
N SER A 208 -27.19 -0.95 -15.73
CA SER A 208 -28.24 -1.58 -16.55
C SER A 208 -29.53 -1.83 -15.76
N LEU A 209 -29.42 -2.21 -14.48
CA LEU A 209 -30.56 -2.47 -13.60
C LEU A 209 -31.25 -1.16 -13.19
N ALA A 210 -30.48 -0.11 -12.89
CA ALA A 210 -31.02 1.21 -12.56
C ALA A 210 -31.78 1.82 -13.74
N GLU A 211 -31.26 1.68 -14.96
CA GLU A 211 -31.92 2.13 -16.19
C GLU A 211 -33.24 1.41 -16.45
N LEU A 212 -33.28 0.09 -16.26
CA LEU A 212 -34.51 -0.69 -16.41
C LEU A 212 -35.57 -0.25 -15.39
N LEU A 213 -35.19 -0.04 -14.13
CA LEU A 213 -36.12 0.47 -13.12
C LEU A 213 -36.64 1.87 -13.48
N LYS A 214 -35.77 2.74 -14.02
CA LYS A 214 -36.16 4.06 -14.49
C LYS A 214 -37.15 4.01 -15.64
N GLN A 215 -36.96 3.11 -16.61
CA GLN A 215 -37.89 2.90 -17.73
C GLN A 215 -39.27 2.47 -17.24
N VAL A 216 -39.34 1.49 -16.35
CA VAL A 216 -40.61 1.02 -15.78
C VAL A 216 -41.32 2.14 -15.00
N LEU A 217 -40.59 3.00 -14.30
CA LEU A 217 -41.20 4.17 -13.64
C LEU A 217 -41.80 5.13 -14.66
N MET A 218 -41.09 5.44 -15.75
CA MET A 218 -41.59 6.34 -16.79
C MET A 218 -42.87 5.80 -17.45
N GLU A 219 -42.92 4.50 -17.76
CA GLU A 219 -44.12 3.86 -18.32
C GLU A 219 -45.32 3.92 -17.35
N ARG A 220 -45.08 3.69 -16.05
CA ARG A 220 -46.11 3.82 -15.01
C ARG A 220 -46.60 5.26 -14.85
N GLU A 221 -45.75 6.23 -15.17
CA GLU A 221 -46.08 7.65 -15.11
C GLU A 221 -46.82 8.16 -16.35
N SER A 222 -46.54 7.61 -17.53
CA SER A 222 -47.17 7.98 -18.80
C SER A 222 -48.52 7.33 -19.06
N ASN A 223 -48.82 6.19 -18.42
CA ASN A 223 -50.09 5.46 -18.57
C ASN A 223 -51.23 6.02 -17.68
N LEU A 224 -51.14 7.29 -17.28
CA LEU A 224 -52.10 8.08 -16.49
C LEU A 224 -52.31 9.43 -17.16
#